data_AF-A0A2G6EPS5-F1
#
_entry.id   AF-A0A2G6EPS5-F1
#
_cell.length_a   1.000
_cell.length_b   1.000
_cell.length_c   1.000
_cell.angle_alpha   90.00
_cell.angle_beta   90.00
_cell.angle_gamma   90.00
#
_symmetry.space_group_name_H-M   'P 1'
#
loop_
_entity.id
_entity.type
_entity.pdbx_description
1 polymer ?
#
loop_
_entity_poly.entity_id
_entity_poly.type
_entity_poly.pdbx_seq_one_letter_code
_entity_poly.pdbx_strand_id
1 'polypeptide(L)'
;MSRKQKNPYQTSKIKYRGFDSYNPGNHSSWYHFFGRIGRLRFISYQFVLTLVTLAIIAILNGLLKKFDNTTIGIIAACFAPILLYAGIIYPKRRLNDLEKSGWLALLSFIPGVNVIFLLYLAFAKGSEATNAYGHAPRANRWWHWLIAFVLPVLMLIGAIAATALPAYKDFKRHSQKAALPTPDSVPLEQPIQLQITP
;
A
#
# COMPACT_ATOMS: atom_id res chain seq x y z
N MET A 1 38.31 -34.65 -20.92
CA MET A 1 38.25 -33.45 -20.05
C MET A 1 37.63 -32.29 -20.83
N SER A 2 36.36 -31.95 -20.57
CA SER A 2 35.69 -30.82 -21.24
C SER A 2 36.06 -29.51 -20.55
N ARG A 3 36.81 -28.63 -21.22
CA ARG A 3 37.11 -27.29 -20.72
C ARG A 3 35.81 -26.48 -20.77
N LYS A 4 35.23 -26.17 -19.61
CA LYS A 4 34.12 -25.21 -19.50
C LYS A 4 34.57 -23.88 -20.12
N GLN A 5 34.10 -23.57 -21.31
CA GLN A 5 34.26 -22.28 -21.96
C GLN A 5 33.60 -21.23 -21.07
N LYS A 6 34.41 -20.40 -20.40
CA LYS A 6 33.88 -19.27 -19.62
C LYS A 6 33.27 -18.30 -20.62
N ASN A 7 31.97 -18.05 -20.49
CA ASN A 7 31.25 -17.13 -21.35
C ASN A 7 31.90 -15.73 -21.22
N PRO A 8 32.39 -15.13 -22.32
CA PRO A 8 33.11 -13.85 -22.28
C PRO A 8 32.26 -12.68 -21.78
N TYR A 9 30.93 -12.84 -21.72
CA TYR A 9 30.00 -11.86 -21.17
C TYR A 9 29.61 -12.14 -19.71
N GLN A 10 30.23 -13.13 -19.06
CA GLN A 10 29.97 -13.44 -17.67
C GLN A 10 30.70 -12.42 -16.79
N THR A 11 29.94 -11.48 -16.22
CA THR A 11 30.52 -10.45 -15.35
C THR A 11 31.10 -11.11 -14.10
N SER A 12 32.32 -10.71 -13.72
CA SER A 12 32.94 -11.19 -12.50
C SER A 12 32.12 -10.73 -11.30
N LYS A 13 31.82 -11.65 -10.37
CA LYS A 13 31.16 -11.30 -9.11
C LYS A 13 32.17 -10.62 -8.19
N ILE A 14 32.49 -9.36 -8.46
CA ILE A 14 33.26 -8.51 -7.55
C ILE A 14 32.32 -8.09 -6.42
N LYS A 15 32.68 -8.42 -5.18
CA LYS A 15 31.97 -8.03 -3.96
C LYS A 15 32.62 -6.74 -3.46
N TYR A 16 32.00 -5.57 -3.67
CA TYR A 16 32.59 -4.31 -3.21
C TYR A 16 32.22 -4.08 -1.74
N ARG A 17 33.22 -4.18 -0.86
CA ARG A 17 33.07 -3.82 0.55
C ARG A 17 32.82 -2.31 0.65
N GLY A 18 31.56 -1.89 0.80
CA GLY A 18 31.19 -0.54 1.29
C GLY A 18 30.54 0.45 0.29
N PHE A 19 30.49 0.17 -1.02
CA PHE A 19 29.81 1.03 -2.01
C PHE A 19 29.11 0.21 -3.13
N ASP A 20 28.48 -0.91 -2.77
CA ASP A 20 27.77 -1.78 -3.72
C ASP A 20 26.47 -1.12 -4.22
N SER A 21 26.46 -0.43 -5.38
CA SER A 21 25.31 -0.43 -6.31
C SER A 21 25.47 0.38 -7.62
N TYR A 22 26.68 0.55 -8.17
CA TYR A 22 26.79 0.96 -9.58
C TYR A 22 26.82 -0.28 -10.49
N ASN A 23 25.63 -0.76 -10.89
CA ASN A 23 25.51 -1.62 -12.07
C ASN A 23 25.24 -0.71 -13.28
N PRO A 24 26.25 -0.47 -14.15
CA PRO A 24 26.09 0.40 -15.32
C PRO A 24 25.07 -0.11 -16.33
N GLY A 25 24.48 -1.31 -16.16
CA GLY A 25 23.43 -1.83 -17.04
C GLY A 25 21.98 -1.62 -16.56
N ASN A 26 21.75 -0.94 -15.42
CA ASN A 26 20.41 -0.85 -14.82
C ASN A 26 20.02 0.59 -14.45
N HIS A 27 19.97 1.51 -15.42
CA HIS A 27 19.51 2.90 -15.24
C HIS A 27 17.99 3.11 -15.40
N SER A 28 17.16 2.08 -15.26
CA SER A 28 15.69 2.26 -15.38
C SER A 28 15.14 3.16 -14.25
N SER A 29 14.80 4.42 -14.54
CA SER A 29 14.11 5.29 -13.58
C SER A 29 12.76 4.68 -13.16
N TRP A 30 12.18 5.19 -12.08
CA TRP A 30 10.93 4.64 -11.51
C TRP A 30 9.75 4.67 -12.50
N TYR A 31 9.74 5.63 -13.43
CA TYR A 31 8.73 5.82 -14.48
C TYR A 31 9.03 5.11 -15.82
N HIS A 32 10.13 4.37 -15.97
CA HIS A 32 10.38 3.63 -17.21
C HIS A 32 9.50 2.38 -17.31
N PHE A 33 8.89 2.19 -18.48
CA PHE A 33 8.07 1.02 -18.79
C PHE A 33 8.89 -0.28 -18.98
N PHE A 34 10.18 -0.16 -19.29
CA PHE A 34 11.08 -1.29 -19.54
C PHE A 34 11.96 -1.63 -18.33
N GLY A 35 12.46 -2.86 -18.32
CA GLY A 35 13.30 -3.40 -17.26
C GLY A 35 12.56 -4.30 -16.27
N ARG A 36 13.24 -4.60 -15.17
CA ARG A 36 12.83 -5.58 -14.15
C ARG A 36 12.79 -4.94 -12.77
N ILE A 37 11.91 -5.43 -11.91
CA ILE A 37 11.81 -5.00 -10.51
C ILE A 37 11.73 -6.23 -9.60
N GLY A 38 12.51 -6.20 -8.51
CA GLY A 38 12.51 -7.27 -7.51
C GLY A 38 11.31 -7.16 -6.56
N ARG A 39 11.03 -8.25 -5.83
CA ARG A 39 9.87 -8.40 -4.93
C ARG A 39 9.68 -7.25 -3.94
N LEU A 40 10.73 -6.93 -3.17
CA LEU A 40 10.62 -5.91 -2.12
C LEU A 40 10.35 -4.51 -2.69
N ARG A 41 11.01 -4.15 -3.80
CA ARG A 41 10.76 -2.88 -4.49
C ARG A 41 9.37 -2.82 -5.09
N PHE A 42 8.92 -3.93 -5.68
CA PHE A 42 7.57 -4.03 -6.22
C PHE A 42 6.54 -3.74 -5.13
N ILE A 43 6.63 -4.43 -3.98
CA ILE A 43 5.70 -4.20 -2.85
C ILE A 43 5.78 -2.75 -2.36
N SER A 44 6.99 -2.21 -2.19
CA SER A 44 7.17 -0.82 -1.72
C SER A 44 6.56 0.22 -2.66
N TYR A 45 6.87 0.13 -3.95
CA TYR A 45 6.39 1.10 -4.94
C TYR A 45 4.90 0.92 -5.23
N GLN A 46 4.42 -0.32 -5.27
CA GLN A 46 3.01 -0.61 -5.41
C GLN A 46 2.21 -0.05 -4.23
N PHE A 47 2.72 -0.20 -3.00
CA PHE A 47 2.08 0.34 -1.81
C PHE A 47 2.03 1.88 -1.83
N VAL A 48 3.15 2.54 -2.11
CA VAL A 48 3.19 4.01 -2.24
C VAL A 48 2.25 4.50 -3.34
N LEU A 49 2.24 3.82 -4.50
CA LEU A 49 1.32 4.14 -5.58
C LEU A 49 -0.13 4.03 -5.12
N THR A 50 -0.51 2.95 -4.43
CA THR A 50 -1.85 2.78 -3.88
C THR A 50 -2.21 3.92 -2.91
N LEU A 51 -1.31 4.33 -2.03
CA LEU A 51 -1.55 5.45 -1.12
C LEU A 51 -1.76 6.78 -1.85
N VAL A 52 -0.91 7.07 -2.83
CA VAL A 52 -1.02 8.28 -3.66
C VAL A 52 -2.35 8.26 -4.43
N THR A 53 -2.72 7.14 -5.02
CA THR A 53 -4.01 6.99 -5.72
C THR A 53 -5.20 7.20 -4.78
N LEU A 54 -5.17 6.62 -3.57
CA LEU A 54 -6.23 6.82 -2.58
C LEU A 54 -6.32 8.29 -2.13
N ALA A 55 -5.19 8.96 -1.91
CA ALA A 55 -5.16 10.38 -1.56
C ALA A 55 -5.74 11.25 -2.69
N ILE A 56 -5.36 10.99 -3.94
CA ILE A 56 -5.92 11.68 -5.12
C ILE A 56 -7.43 11.47 -5.19
N ILE A 57 -7.91 10.24 -5.05
CA ILE A 57 -9.36 9.93 -5.06
C ILE A 57 -10.09 10.67 -3.93
N ALA A 58 -9.53 10.70 -2.71
CA ALA A 58 -10.14 11.41 -1.59
C ALA A 58 -10.24 12.92 -1.83
N ILE A 59 -9.18 13.55 -2.36
CA ILE A 59 -9.17 14.97 -2.71
C ILE A 59 -10.17 15.25 -3.83
N LEU A 60 -10.17 14.44 -4.90
CA LEU A 60 -11.09 14.58 -6.03
C LEU A 60 -12.55 14.43 -5.57
N ASN A 61 -12.86 13.48 -4.69
CA ASN A 61 -14.23 13.35 -4.14
C ASN A 61 -14.71 14.59 -3.38
N GLY A 62 -13.80 15.38 -2.79
CA GLY A 62 -14.15 16.66 -2.16
C GLY A 62 -14.34 17.78 -3.18
N LEU A 63 -13.47 17.86 -4.18
CA LEU A 63 -13.46 18.92 -5.19
C LEU A 63 -14.56 18.76 -6.25
N LEU A 64 -14.76 17.53 -6.73
CA LEU A 64 -15.67 17.22 -7.85
C LEU A 64 -17.14 17.47 -7.51
N LYS A 65 -17.52 17.48 -6.23
CA LYS A 65 -18.90 17.81 -5.78
C LYS A 65 -19.39 19.20 -6.21
N LYS A 66 -18.47 20.09 -6.63
CA LYS A 66 -18.78 21.45 -7.07
C LYS A 66 -18.98 21.59 -8.58
N PHE A 67 -18.72 20.54 -9.35
CA PHE A 67 -18.78 20.55 -10.81
C PHE A 67 -19.98 19.76 -11.32
N ASP A 68 -20.42 20.05 -12.53
CA ASP A 68 -21.45 19.29 -13.22
C ASP A 68 -20.88 17.98 -13.80
N ASN A 69 -21.77 17.03 -14.12
CA ASN A 69 -21.38 15.71 -14.60
C ASN A 69 -20.53 15.75 -15.88
N THR A 70 -20.76 16.72 -16.76
CA THR A 70 -19.99 16.88 -18.00
C THR A 70 -18.54 17.23 -17.71
N THR A 71 -18.31 18.24 -16.86
CA THR A 71 -16.97 18.65 -16.43
C THR A 71 -16.25 17.53 -15.69
N ILE A 72 -16.95 16.81 -14.80
CA ILE A 72 -16.40 15.62 -14.11
C ILE A 72 -15.97 14.57 -15.14
N GLY A 73 -16.80 14.29 -16.15
CA GLY A 73 -16.48 13.34 -17.22
C GLY A 73 -15.22 13.71 -18.00
N ILE A 74 -15.06 15.00 -18.35
CA ILE A 74 -13.86 15.51 -19.04
C ILE A 74 -12.62 15.35 -18.18
N ILE A 75 -12.69 15.76 -16.90
CA ILE A 75 -11.57 15.59 -15.96
C ILE A 75 -11.20 14.11 -15.86
N ALA A 76 -12.18 13.22 -15.66
CA ALA A 76 -11.95 11.78 -15.57
C ALA A 76 -11.27 11.24 -16.85
N ALA A 77 -11.72 11.64 -18.04
CA ALA A 77 -11.13 11.23 -19.30
C ALA A 77 -9.66 11.66 -19.45
N CYS A 78 -9.31 12.87 -19.00
CA CYS A 78 -7.92 13.36 -19.03
C CYS A 78 -7.00 12.60 -18.06
N PHE A 79 -7.48 12.25 -16.86
CA PHE A 79 -6.66 11.61 -15.83
C PHE A 79 -6.62 10.07 -15.92
N ALA A 80 -7.65 9.44 -16.49
CA ALA A 80 -7.73 7.99 -16.65
C ALA A 80 -6.48 7.34 -17.28
N PRO A 81 -5.90 7.82 -18.39
CA PRO A 81 -4.71 7.20 -18.98
C PRO A 81 -3.47 7.29 -18.08
N ILE A 82 -3.35 8.36 -17.29
CA ILE A 82 -2.24 8.55 -16.35
C ILE A 82 -2.33 7.51 -15.23
N LEU A 83 -3.53 7.34 -14.66
CA LEU A 83 -3.78 6.34 -13.61
C LEU A 83 -3.61 4.91 -14.15
N LEU A 84 -4.07 4.65 -15.38
CA LEU A 84 -3.89 3.36 -16.05
C LEU A 84 -2.41 3.05 -16.24
N TYR A 85 -1.63 4.00 -16.75
CA TYR A 85 -0.18 3.84 -16.93
C TYR A 85 0.51 3.54 -15.59
N ALA A 86 0.20 4.33 -14.56
CA ALA A 86 0.77 4.16 -13.23
C ALA A 86 0.41 2.79 -12.64
N GLY A 87 -0.81 2.30 -12.84
CA GLY A 87 -1.25 0.98 -12.39
C GLY A 87 -0.57 -0.19 -13.13
N ILE A 88 -0.17 -0.02 -14.38
CA ILE A 88 0.45 -1.10 -15.19
C ILE A 88 1.96 -1.19 -15.00
N ILE A 89 2.65 -0.06 -14.77
CA ILE A 89 4.11 0.01 -14.89
C ILE A 89 4.84 -0.98 -13.97
N TYR A 90 4.46 -1.07 -12.69
CA TYR A 90 5.15 -1.94 -11.73
C TYR A 90 4.77 -3.41 -11.90
N PRO A 91 3.48 -3.79 -12.05
CA PRO A 91 3.10 -5.16 -12.38
C PRO A 91 3.77 -5.68 -13.65
N LYS A 92 3.83 -4.87 -14.71
CA LYS A 92 4.51 -5.24 -15.96
C LYS A 92 6.01 -5.49 -15.74
N ARG A 93 6.70 -4.61 -15.03
CA ARG A 93 8.14 -4.81 -14.71
C ARG A 93 8.37 -6.02 -13.83
N ARG A 94 7.38 -6.39 -13.00
CA ARG A 94 7.45 -7.58 -12.15
C ARG A 94 7.19 -8.85 -12.95
N LEU A 95 6.27 -8.81 -13.91
CA LEU A 95 6.05 -9.89 -14.88
C LEU A 95 7.29 -10.13 -15.75
N ASN A 96 7.95 -9.05 -16.19
CA ASN A 96 9.25 -9.14 -16.86
C ASN A 96 10.32 -9.85 -16.01
N ASP A 97 10.28 -9.68 -14.68
CA ASP A 97 11.20 -10.37 -13.76
C ASP A 97 10.85 -11.85 -13.56
N LEU A 98 9.59 -12.22 -13.79
CA LEU A 98 9.06 -13.59 -13.78
C LEU A 98 9.10 -14.27 -15.17
N GLU A 99 9.67 -13.60 -16.18
CA GLU A 99 9.70 -14.08 -17.57
C GLU A 99 8.30 -14.37 -18.14
N LYS A 100 7.32 -13.54 -17.74
CA LYS A 100 5.93 -13.60 -18.21
C LYS A 100 5.60 -12.40 -19.10
N SER A 101 4.55 -12.53 -19.91
CA SER A 101 4.08 -11.46 -20.78
C SER A 101 3.56 -10.26 -19.97
N GLY A 102 3.90 -9.05 -20.41
CA GLY A 102 3.46 -7.81 -19.76
C GLY A 102 1.95 -7.58 -19.82
N TRP A 103 1.26 -8.22 -20.77
CA TRP A 103 -0.20 -8.18 -20.91
C TRP A 103 -0.95 -8.67 -19.67
N LEU A 104 -0.35 -9.58 -18.89
CA LEU A 104 -0.94 -10.05 -17.63
C LEU A 104 -1.08 -8.92 -16.60
N ALA A 105 -0.39 -7.78 -16.77
CA ALA A 105 -0.54 -6.62 -15.89
C ALA A 105 -1.98 -6.09 -15.86
N LEU A 106 -2.76 -6.30 -16.94
CA LEU A 106 -4.17 -5.92 -17.02
C LEU A 106 -5.05 -6.63 -15.98
N LEU A 107 -4.64 -7.81 -15.48
CA LEU A 107 -5.33 -8.50 -14.39
C LEU A 107 -5.36 -7.68 -13.09
N SER A 108 -4.47 -6.68 -12.95
CA SER A 108 -4.44 -5.78 -11.79
C SER A 108 -5.66 -4.86 -11.72
N PHE A 109 -6.43 -4.70 -12.80
CA PHE A 109 -7.63 -3.86 -12.85
C PHE A 109 -8.93 -4.63 -12.66
N ILE A 110 -8.88 -5.97 -12.60
CA ILE A 110 -10.06 -6.81 -12.39
C ILE A 110 -10.27 -6.95 -10.88
N PRO A 111 -11.36 -6.40 -10.28
CA PRO A 111 -11.62 -6.53 -8.86
C PRO A 111 -11.69 -8.00 -8.41
N GLY A 112 -11.13 -8.31 -7.24
CA GLY A 112 -11.03 -9.67 -6.70
C GLY A 112 -9.84 -10.45 -7.27
N VAL A 113 -9.73 -10.54 -8.61
CA VAL A 113 -8.58 -11.19 -9.28
C VAL A 113 -7.29 -10.42 -9.00
N ASN A 114 -7.36 -9.09 -8.98
CA ASN A 114 -6.22 -8.21 -8.72
C ASN A 114 -5.54 -8.52 -7.38
N VAL A 115 -6.27 -8.86 -6.33
CA VAL A 115 -5.71 -9.16 -5.01
C VAL A 115 -4.83 -10.41 -5.08
N ILE A 116 -5.39 -11.52 -5.60
CA ILE A 116 -4.69 -12.79 -5.74
C ILE A 116 -3.48 -12.63 -6.68
N PHE A 117 -3.65 -11.89 -7.76
CA PHE A 117 -2.60 -11.64 -8.74
C PHE A 117 -1.45 -10.79 -8.17
N LEU A 118 -1.75 -9.72 -7.42
CA LEU A 118 -0.73 -8.90 -6.78
C LEU A 118 0.02 -9.67 -5.68
N LEU A 119 -0.67 -10.55 -4.94
CA LEU A 119 -0.03 -11.47 -3.99
C LEU A 119 0.92 -12.44 -4.71
N TYR A 120 0.50 -13.03 -5.83
CA TYR A 120 1.38 -13.84 -6.66
C TYR A 120 2.62 -13.06 -7.11
N LEU A 121 2.46 -11.83 -7.62
CA LEU A 121 3.58 -10.98 -8.02
C LEU A 121 4.50 -10.60 -6.83
N ALA A 122 3.94 -10.43 -5.63
CA ALA A 122 4.70 -10.12 -4.42
C ALA A 122 5.59 -11.29 -3.98
N PHE A 123 5.08 -12.52 -4.01
CA PHE A 123 5.77 -13.68 -3.43
C PHE A 123 6.52 -14.55 -4.44
N ALA A 124 6.10 -14.63 -5.70
CA ALA A 124 6.71 -15.52 -6.70
C ALA A 124 8.22 -15.28 -6.87
N LYS A 125 9.01 -16.34 -7.10
CA LYS A 125 10.46 -16.19 -7.33
C LYS A 125 10.75 -15.66 -8.73
N GLY A 126 11.45 -14.52 -8.80
CA GLY A 126 11.99 -13.97 -10.05
C GLY A 126 13.23 -14.73 -10.53
N SER A 127 13.63 -14.47 -11.78
CA SER A 127 14.81 -15.07 -12.41
C SER A 127 16.11 -14.51 -11.79
N GLU A 128 17.02 -15.37 -11.34
CA GLU A 128 18.32 -14.94 -10.78
C GLU A 128 19.34 -14.57 -11.86
N ALA A 129 19.14 -15.09 -13.07
CA ALA A 129 20.01 -14.84 -14.22
C ALA A 129 19.57 -13.59 -15.00
N THR A 130 20.44 -13.16 -15.91
CA THR A 130 20.07 -12.22 -16.98
C THR A 130 18.98 -12.84 -17.85
N ASN A 131 17.92 -12.09 -18.15
CA ASN A 131 16.82 -12.56 -18.98
C ASN A 131 16.61 -11.63 -20.19
N ALA A 132 15.65 -11.94 -21.07
CA ALA A 132 15.34 -11.15 -22.26
C ALA A 132 14.92 -9.70 -21.97
N TYR A 133 14.56 -9.40 -20.72
CA TYR A 133 14.14 -8.07 -20.26
C TYR A 133 15.27 -7.29 -19.55
N GLY A 134 16.49 -7.85 -19.55
CA GLY A 134 17.70 -7.20 -19.07
C GLY A 134 18.35 -7.84 -17.85
N HIS A 135 19.32 -7.11 -17.30
CA HIS A 135 20.08 -7.53 -16.13
C HIS A 135 19.23 -7.65 -14.87
N ALA A 136 19.77 -8.37 -13.86
CA ALA A 136 19.10 -8.60 -12.59
C ALA A 136 18.58 -7.30 -11.96
N PRO A 137 17.46 -7.36 -11.21
CA PRO A 137 16.89 -6.20 -10.54
C PRO A 137 17.91 -5.50 -9.64
N ARG A 138 17.75 -4.18 -9.47
CA ARG A 138 18.61 -3.36 -8.61
C ARG A 138 18.68 -3.96 -7.19
N ALA A 139 19.76 -3.70 -6.46
CA ALA A 139 19.90 -4.10 -5.05
C ALA A 139 18.95 -3.31 -4.14
N ASN A 140 18.27 -3.97 -3.21
CA ASN A 140 17.30 -3.30 -2.32
C ASN A 140 18.02 -2.39 -1.30
N ARG A 141 17.33 -1.34 -0.87
CA ARG A 141 17.80 -0.43 0.20
C ARG A 141 16.91 -0.57 1.43
N TRP A 142 17.43 -0.24 2.61
CA TRP A 142 16.75 -0.48 3.90
C TRP A 142 15.34 0.13 3.99
N TRP A 143 15.11 1.31 3.40
CA TRP A 143 13.78 1.94 3.41
C TRP A 143 12.70 1.18 2.63
N HIS A 144 13.07 0.28 1.70
CA HIS A 144 12.09 -0.57 1.04
C HIS A 144 11.50 -1.59 2.04
N TRP A 145 12.27 -2.02 3.04
CA TRP A 145 11.73 -2.85 4.12
C TRP A 145 10.76 -2.06 5.01
N LEU A 146 11.12 -0.81 5.33
CA LEU A 146 10.26 0.10 6.09
C LEU A 146 8.91 0.31 5.38
N ILE A 147 8.94 0.63 4.08
CA ILE A 147 7.73 0.91 3.30
C ILE A 147 6.93 -0.37 3.05
N ALA A 148 7.57 -1.50 2.76
CA ALA A 148 6.87 -2.73 2.40
C ALA A 148 6.13 -3.40 3.58
N PHE A 149 6.63 -3.23 4.81
CA PHE A 149 6.10 -3.94 5.97
C PHE A 149 5.71 -3.04 7.14
N VAL A 150 6.59 -2.12 7.55
CA VAL A 150 6.35 -1.30 8.75
C VAL A 150 5.21 -0.33 8.54
N LEU A 151 5.20 0.38 7.40
CA LEU A 151 4.18 1.37 7.11
C LEU A 151 2.76 0.77 6.94
N PRO A 152 2.55 -0.34 6.19
CA PRO A 152 1.24 -1.00 6.12
C PRO A 152 0.71 -1.46 7.48
N VAL A 153 1.58 -2.04 8.33
CA VAL A 153 1.19 -2.48 9.67
C VAL A 153 0.77 -1.30 10.55
N LEU A 154 1.53 -0.20 10.51
CA LEU A 154 1.17 1.01 11.24
C LEU A 154 -0.18 1.59 10.77
N MET A 155 -0.43 1.63 9.45
CA MET A 155 -1.70 2.10 8.91
C MET A 155 -2.87 1.19 9.28
N LEU A 156 -2.66 -0.12 9.34
CA LEU A 156 -3.67 -1.08 9.79
C LEU A 156 -4.05 -0.85 11.26
N ILE A 157 -3.06 -0.66 12.13
CA ILE A 157 -3.28 -0.31 13.54
C ILE A 157 -4.05 1.02 13.65
N GLY A 158 -3.63 2.03 12.89
CA GLY A 158 -4.30 3.33 12.84
C GLY A 158 -5.75 3.23 12.38
N ALA A 159 -6.04 2.42 11.36
CA ALA A 159 -7.40 2.20 10.85
C ALA A 159 -8.29 1.48 11.88
N ILE A 160 -7.76 0.46 12.57
CA ILE A 160 -8.47 -0.23 13.65
C ILE A 160 -8.74 0.72 14.81
N ALA A 161 -7.75 1.52 15.21
CA ALA A 161 -7.93 2.51 16.27
C ALA A 161 -8.97 3.57 15.89
N ALA A 162 -8.98 4.04 14.64
CA ALA A 162 -9.93 5.05 14.18
C ALA A 162 -11.40 4.60 14.26
N THR A 163 -11.68 3.31 14.04
CA THR A 163 -13.03 2.75 14.17
C THR A 163 -13.35 2.30 15.60
N ALA A 164 -12.37 1.79 16.34
CA ALA A 164 -12.56 1.31 17.71
C ALA A 164 -12.74 2.45 18.73
N LEU A 165 -12.08 3.59 18.54
CA LEU A 165 -12.13 4.70 19.51
C LEU A 165 -13.53 5.30 19.69
N PRO A 166 -14.31 5.64 18.63
CA PRO A 166 -15.69 6.08 18.79
C PRO A 166 -16.56 5.01 19.46
N ALA A 167 -16.44 3.75 19.03
CA ALA A 167 -17.21 2.64 19.61
C ALA A 167 -16.95 2.45 21.11
N TYR A 168 -15.68 2.53 21.53
CA TYR A 168 -15.30 2.48 22.94
C TYR A 168 -15.84 3.69 23.72
N LYS A 169 -15.77 4.90 23.14
CA LYS A 169 -16.34 6.11 23.76
C LYS A 169 -17.84 5.99 23.97
N ASP A 170 -18.57 5.43 23.01
CA ASP A 170 -20.00 5.24 23.11
C ASP A 170 -20.36 4.18 24.16
N PHE A 171 -19.67 3.03 24.19
CA PHE A 171 -19.85 2.02 25.24
C PHE A 171 -19.61 2.57 26.66
N LYS A 172 -18.56 3.38 26.82
CA LYS A 172 -18.25 4.03 28.10
C LYS A 172 -19.33 5.04 28.53
N ARG A 173 -19.92 5.77 27.58
CA ARG A 173 -21.05 6.68 27.86
C ARG A 173 -22.30 5.94 28.30
N HIS A 174 -22.62 4.80 27.68
CA HIS A 174 -23.79 4.01 28.05
C HIS A 174 -23.66 3.37 29.44
N SER A 175 -22.49 2.81 29.76
CA SER A 175 -22.21 2.25 31.09
C SER A 175 -22.26 3.31 32.19
N GLN A 176 -21.75 4.52 31.95
CA GLN A 176 -21.86 5.63 32.90
C GLN A 176 -23.31 6.05 33.13
N LYS A 177 -24.12 6.18 32.07
CA LYS A 177 -25.55 6.52 32.20
C LYS A 177 -26.34 5.45 32.96
N ALA A 178 -26.02 4.18 32.76
CA ALA A 178 -26.65 3.07 33.47
C ALA A 178 -26.20 2.96 34.95
N ALA A 179 -25.03 3.50 35.29
CA ALA A 179 -24.51 3.55 36.65
C ALA A 179 -24.97 4.78 37.45
N LEU A 180 -25.57 5.79 36.79
CA LEU A 180 -26.21 6.90 37.49
C LEU A 180 -27.47 6.38 38.20
N PRO A 181 -27.72 6.77 39.46
CA PRO A 181 -28.98 6.44 40.13
C PRO A 181 -30.14 6.98 39.29
N THR A 182 -31.13 6.14 39.02
CA THR A 182 -32.37 6.59 38.37
C THR A 182 -33.05 7.61 39.30
N PRO A 183 -33.77 8.61 38.75
CA PRO A 183 -34.49 9.60 39.58
C PRO A 183 -35.38 8.96 40.66
N ASP A 184 -35.91 7.77 40.39
CA ASP A 184 -36.77 7.00 41.31
C ASP A 184 -36.01 6.28 42.44
N SER A 185 -34.67 6.20 42.36
CA SER A 185 -33.80 5.55 43.34
C SER A 185 -33.18 6.51 44.35
N VAL A 186 -33.36 7.83 44.16
CA VAL A 186 -33.05 8.82 45.20
C VAL A 186 -34.13 8.66 46.28
N PRO A 187 -33.79 8.22 47.51
CA PRO A 187 -34.78 8.21 48.59
C PRO A 187 -35.31 9.63 48.69
N LEU A 188 -36.63 9.80 48.59
CA LEU A 188 -37.29 11.06 48.93
C LEU A 188 -36.69 11.50 50.26
N GLU A 189 -35.98 12.63 50.28
CA GLU A 189 -35.45 13.18 51.53
C GLU A 189 -36.61 13.14 52.53
N GLN A 190 -36.44 12.37 53.60
CA GLN A 190 -37.45 12.34 54.65
C GLN A 190 -37.62 13.79 55.11
N PRO A 191 -38.86 14.31 55.15
CA PRO A 191 -39.07 15.70 55.50
C PRO A 191 -38.37 15.95 56.84
N ILE A 192 -37.49 16.95 56.87
CA ILE A 192 -36.81 17.40 58.08
C ILE A 192 -37.91 17.65 59.11
N GLN A 193 -38.05 16.73 60.07
CA GLN A 193 -38.92 16.91 61.20
C GLN A 193 -38.32 18.05 62.01
N LEU A 194 -38.84 19.26 61.80
CA LEU A 194 -38.62 20.39 62.70
C LEU A 194 -39.12 19.94 64.08
N GLN A 195 -38.20 19.44 64.91
CA GLN A 195 -38.43 19.28 66.34
C GLN A 195 -38.61 20.68 66.92
N ILE A 196 -39.86 21.12 66.97
CA ILE A 196 -40.27 22.24 67.78
C ILE A 196 -40.27 21.73 69.22
N THR A 197 -39.17 21.91 69.93
CA THR A 197 -39.13 21.75 71.39
C THR A 197 -39.81 22.96 72.04
N PRO A 198 -40.66 22.76 73.06
CA PRO A 198 -41.36 23.83 73.79
C PRO A 198 -40.42 24.68 74.66
#